data_AF-A0A520Y0H7-F1
#
_entry.id   AF-A0A520Y0H7-F1
#
_cell.length_a   1.000
_cell.length_b   1.000
_cell.length_c   1.000
_cell.angle_alpha   90.00
_cell.angle_beta   90.00
_cell.angle_gamma   90.00
#
_symmetry.space_group_name_H-M   'P 1'
#
loop_
_entity.id
_entity.type
_entity.pdbx_description
1 polymer ?
#
loop_
_entity_poly.entity_id
_entity_poly.type
_entity_poly.pdbx_seq_one_letter_code
_entity_poly.pdbx_strand_id
1 'polypeptide(L)'
;MLHPVLEEAIDSLLVSWRHHDNIGRRTDDLATRAASRHQLDMHRSKVRRLRLGLHPEARELEEVALTTRCPSLDAAVFIRGNDFLEPGSFLCPCGAVVAGLNGGN
;
A
#
# COMPACT_ATOMS: atom_id res chain seq x y z
N MET A 1 -17.12 -5.24 18.72
CA MET A 1 -17.37 -3.79 18.46
C MET A 1 -16.37 -3.19 17.47
N LEU A 2 -16.05 -3.88 16.35
CA LEU A 2 -15.09 -3.35 15.36
C LEU A 2 -15.75 -2.43 14.31
N HIS A 3 -17.07 -2.52 14.12
CA HIS A 3 -17.81 -1.75 13.11
C HIS A 3 -17.75 -0.22 13.32
N PRO A 4 -17.99 0.32 14.54
CA PRO A 4 -17.94 1.77 14.75
C PRO A 4 -16.53 2.35 14.58
N VAL A 5 -15.51 1.56 14.94
CA VAL A 5 -14.09 1.97 14.81
C VAL A 5 -13.68 2.06 13.34
N LEU A 6 -14.20 1.16 12.49
CA LEU A 6 -13.98 1.23 11.04
C LEU A 6 -14.71 2.44 10.43
N GLU A 7 -15.96 2.68 10.80
CA GLU A 7 -16.74 3.84 10.34
C GLU A 7 -16.04 5.16 10.67
N GLU A 8 -15.62 5.35 11.92
CA GLU A 8 -14.87 6.54 12.35
C GLU A 8 -13.55 6.71 11.56
N ALA A 9 -12.86 5.62 11.26
CA ALA A 9 -11.63 5.65 10.48
C ALA A 9 -11.89 6.03 9.01
N ILE A 10 -13.00 5.57 8.42
CA ILE A 10 -13.43 5.94 7.07
C ILE A 10 -13.81 7.42 7.03
N ASP A 11 -14.56 7.91 8.00
CA ASP A 11 -14.94 9.33 8.09
C ASP A 11 -13.72 10.23 8.20
N SER A 12 -12.76 9.85 9.05
CA SER A 12 -11.48 10.55 9.17
C SER A 12 -10.73 10.60 7.83
N LEU A 13 -10.69 9.48 7.09
CA LEU A 13 -10.06 9.42 5.77
C LEU A 13 -10.75 10.35 4.76
N LEU A 14 -12.08 10.38 4.74
CA LEU A 14 -12.85 11.23 3.84
C LEU A 14 -12.64 12.73 4.14
N VAL A 15 -12.57 13.10 5.42
CA VAL A 15 -12.26 14.48 5.83
C VAL A 15 -10.87 14.88 5.36
N SER A 16 -9.85 14.05 5.61
CA SER A 16 -8.48 14.33 5.16
C SER A 16 -8.35 14.39 3.64
N TRP A 17 -9.10 13.56 2.91
CA TRP A 17 -9.12 13.59 1.45
C TRP A 17 -9.69 14.91 0.92
N ARG A 18 -10.84 15.36 1.45
CA ARG A 18 -11.43 16.66 1.08
C ARG A 18 -10.51 17.82 1.43
N HIS A 19 -9.83 17.74 2.57
CA HIS A 19 -8.85 18.75 2.97
C HIS A 19 -7.67 18.80 1.98
N HIS A 20 -7.12 17.65 1.60
CA HIS A 20 -6.04 17.55 0.62
C HIS A 20 -6.43 18.07 -0.76
N ASP A 21 -7.63 17.71 -1.25
CA ASP A 21 -8.16 18.20 -2.51
C ASP A 21 -8.34 19.74 -2.48
N ASN A 22 -8.87 20.28 -1.37
CA ASN A 22 -8.98 21.73 -1.19
C ASN A 22 -7.62 22.44 -1.18
N ILE A 23 -6.58 21.86 -0.56
CA ILE A 23 -5.22 22.39 -0.62
C ILE A 23 -4.72 22.38 -2.06
N GLY A 24 -4.86 21.25 -2.76
CA GLY A 24 -4.41 21.11 -4.15
C GLY A 24 -5.09 22.08 -5.13
N ARG A 25 -6.29 22.58 -4.81
CA ARG A 25 -7.00 23.61 -5.58
C ARG A 25 -6.61 25.05 -5.22
N ARG A 26 -6.05 25.28 -4.03
CA ARG A 26 -5.83 26.62 -3.45
C ARG A 26 -4.37 27.05 -3.38
N THR A 27 -3.44 26.10 -3.39
CA THR A 27 -2.02 26.41 -3.26
C THR A 27 -1.16 25.46 -4.07
N ASP A 28 -0.13 26.02 -4.69
CA ASP A 28 0.94 25.27 -5.36
C ASP A 28 2.14 25.04 -4.44
N ASP A 29 2.08 25.45 -3.17
CA ASP A 29 3.14 25.18 -2.22
C ASP A 29 3.30 23.66 -1.99
N LEU A 30 4.43 23.15 -2.49
CA LEU A 30 4.76 21.73 -2.45
C LEU A 30 4.93 21.23 -1.02
N ALA A 31 5.42 22.05 -0.09
CA ALA A 31 5.60 21.65 1.31
C ALA A 31 4.25 21.40 2.00
N THR A 32 3.31 22.34 1.85
CA THR A 32 1.94 22.20 2.37
C THR A 32 1.22 21.01 1.74
N ARG A 33 1.38 20.80 0.42
CA ARG A 33 0.78 19.65 -0.28
C ARG A 33 1.35 18.31 0.21
N ALA A 34 2.67 18.23 0.41
CA ALA A 34 3.32 17.02 0.91
C ALA A 34 2.89 16.68 2.35
N ALA A 35 2.80 17.69 3.22
CA ALA A 35 2.33 17.50 4.61
C ALA A 35 0.87 17.00 4.64
N SER A 36 0.00 17.59 3.83
CA SER A 36 -1.39 17.15 3.69
C SER A 36 -1.49 15.74 3.11
N ARG A 37 -0.63 15.39 2.15
CA ARG A 37 -0.58 14.03 1.60
C ARG A 37 -0.16 13.00 2.65
N HIS A 38 0.85 13.32 3.46
CA HIS A 38 1.29 12.44 4.55
C HIS A 38 0.17 12.14 5.54
N GLN A 39 -0.62 13.16 5.93
CA GLN A 39 -1.81 12.96 6.77
C GLN A 39 -2.84 12.04 6.12
N LEU A 40 -3.11 12.21 4.82
CA LEU A 40 -4.02 11.34 4.08
C LEU A 40 -3.54 9.88 4.09
N ASP A 41 -2.26 9.64 3.87
CA ASP A 41 -1.67 8.30 3.85
C ASP A 41 -1.72 7.62 5.23
N MET A 42 -1.59 8.40 6.32
CA MET A 42 -1.78 7.89 7.69
C MET A 42 -3.21 7.38 7.94
N HIS A 43 -4.23 8.13 7.52
CA HIS A 43 -5.63 7.69 7.64
C HIS A 43 -5.94 6.50 6.73
N ARG A 44 -5.40 6.50 5.50
CA ARG A 44 -5.53 5.37 4.56
C ARG A 44 -4.94 4.10 5.17
N SER A 45 -3.78 4.22 5.83
CA SER A 45 -3.12 3.11 6.52
C SER A 45 -3.90 2.61 7.74
N LYS A 46 -4.58 3.50 8.48
CA LYS A 46 -5.48 3.12 9.58
C LYS A 46 -6.67 2.31 9.05
N VAL A 47 -7.37 2.79 8.03
CA VAL A 47 -8.50 2.08 7.40
C VAL A 47 -8.05 0.73 6.85
N ARG A 48 -6.92 0.67 6.15
CA ARG A 48 -6.36 -0.58 5.64
C ARG A 48 -6.11 -1.60 6.75
N ARG A 49 -5.44 -1.20 7.84
CA ARG A 49 -5.19 -2.10 8.98
C ARG A 49 -6.48 -2.64 9.61
N LEU A 50 -7.50 -1.80 9.78
CA LEU A 50 -8.79 -2.22 10.32
C LEU A 50 -9.52 -3.16 9.36
N ARG A 51 -9.51 -2.87 8.06
CA ARG A 51 -10.11 -3.73 7.02
C ARG A 51 -9.43 -5.10 6.99
N LEU A 52 -8.10 -5.16 7.04
CA LEU A 52 -7.35 -6.41 7.08
C LEU A 52 -7.55 -7.21 8.38
N GLY A 53 -7.77 -6.53 9.51
CA GLY A 53 -8.13 -7.17 10.77
C GLY A 53 -9.55 -7.77 10.77
N LEU A 54 -10.45 -7.19 9.97
CA LEU A 54 -11.83 -7.67 9.79
C LEU A 54 -11.96 -8.75 8.72
N HIS A 55 -11.16 -8.65 7.66
CA HIS A 55 -11.15 -9.53 6.50
C HIS A 55 -9.73 -10.07 6.25
N PRO A 56 -9.29 -11.06 7.02
CA PRO A 56 -7.98 -11.68 6.82
C PRO A 56 -7.85 -12.33 5.43
N GLU A 57 -8.94 -12.79 4.81
CA GLU A 57 -8.97 -13.23 3.42
C GLU A 57 -8.62 -12.12 2.41
N ALA A 58 -8.95 -10.87 2.73
CA ALA A 58 -8.53 -9.71 1.93
C ALA A 58 -7.03 -9.42 2.08
N ARG A 59 -6.42 -9.86 3.19
CA ARG A 59 -4.97 -9.82 3.38
C ARG A 59 -4.28 -10.75 2.40
N GLU A 60 -4.77 -11.98 2.27
CA GLU A 60 -4.25 -12.93 1.29
C GLU A 60 -4.41 -12.39 -0.13
N LEU A 61 -5.54 -11.79 -0.51
CA LEU A 61 -5.70 -11.20 -1.85
C LEU A 61 -4.79 -9.99 -2.13
N GLU A 62 -4.55 -9.12 -1.14
CA GLU A 62 -3.59 -8.01 -1.27
C GLU A 62 -2.13 -8.49 -1.25
N GLU A 63 -1.83 -9.56 -0.52
CA GLU A 63 -0.51 -10.16 -0.38
C GLU A 63 -0.16 -11.05 -1.60
N VAL A 64 -1.11 -11.83 -2.12
CA VAL A 64 -0.97 -12.76 -3.27
C VAL A 64 -0.66 -12.03 -4.58
N ALA A 65 -0.80 -10.71 -4.65
CA ALA A 65 -0.62 -9.94 -5.88
C ALA A 65 0.83 -9.86 -6.41
N LEU A 66 1.86 -10.37 -5.72
CA LEU A 66 3.25 -10.28 -6.21
C LEU A 66 4.00 -11.60 -6.00
N THR A 67 3.65 -12.64 -6.76
CA THR A 67 4.51 -13.83 -6.91
C THR A 67 5.37 -13.68 -8.16
N THR A 68 6.69 -13.83 -8.04
CA THR A 68 7.62 -13.89 -9.18
C THR A 68 8.37 -15.23 -9.20
N ARG A 69 8.80 -15.71 -10.36
CA ARG A 69 9.60 -16.94 -10.45
C ARG A 69 11.08 -16.60 -10.25
N CYS A 70 11.71 -17.17 -9.23
CA CYS A 70 13.15 -17.04 -9.03
C CYS A 70 13.88 -18.09 -9.89
N PRO A 71 14.73 -17.69 -10.85
CA PRO A 71 15.46 -18.63 -11.70
C PRO A 71 16.51 -19.44 -10.91
N SER A 72 17.06 -18.91 -9.82
CA SER A 72 18.06 -19.60 -9.00
C SER A 72 17.47 -20.73 -8.14
N LEU A 73 16.20 -20.61 -7.74
CA LEU A 73 15.49 -21.63 -6.96
C LEU A 73 14.57 -22.50 -7.81
N ASP A 74 14.39 -22.13 -9.09
CA ASP A 74 13.35 -22.64 -9.99
C ASP A 74 11.96 -22.76 -9.34
N ALA A 75 11.60 -21.77 -8.51
CA ALA A 75 10.38 -21.77 -7.72
C ALA A 75 9.67 -20.42 -7.79
N ALA A 76 8.35 -20.44 -7.59
CA ALA A 76 7.58 -19.23 -7.35
C ALA A 76 7.92 -18.70 -5.94
N VAL A 77 8.30 -17.43 -5.87
CA VAL A 77 8.67 -16.75 -4.65
C VAL A 77 7.68 -15.64 -4.39
N PHE A 78 7.25 -15.58 -3.14
CA PHE A 78 6.37 -14.54 -2.64
C PHE A 78 7.18 -13.27 -2.38
N ILE A 79 6.81 -12.17 -3.03
CA ILE A 79 7.42 -10.86 -2.80
C ILE A 79 6.69 -10.20 -1.63
N ARG A 80 7.39 -9.94 -0.53
CA ARG A 80 6.82 -9.11 0.54
C ARG A 80 6.96 -7.64 0.16
N GLY A 81 5.99 -6.83 0.56
CA GLY A 81 5.97 -5.39 0.24
C GLY A 81 7.18 -4.57 0.74
N ASN A 82 8.08 -5.17 1.51
CA ASN A 82 9.32 -4.55 2.02
C ASN A 82 10.59 -5.05 1.29
N ASP A 83 10.47 -5.99 0.34
CA ASP A 83 11.61 -6.59 -0.37
C ASP A 83 11.97 -5.83 -1.67
N PHE A 84 11.39 -4.63 -1.86
CA PHE A 84 11.70 -3.75 -2.98
C PHE A 84 13.09 -3.13 -2.79
N LEU A 85 13.98 -3.39 -3.73
CA LEU A 85 15.27 -2.70 -3.82
C LEU A 85 15.14 -1.42 -4.65
N GLU A 86 14.45 -1.53 -5.79
CA GLU A 86 14.10 -0.43 -6.70
C GLU A 86 12.72 -0.71 -7.32
N PRO A 87 12.05 0.26 -7.96
CA PRO A 87 10.80 0.01 -8.67
C PRO A 87 10.96 -1.13 -9.69
N GLY A 88 10.27 -2.24 -9.46
CA GLY A 88 10.30 -3.40 -10.35
C GLY A 88 11.43 -4.40 -10.10
N SER A 89 12.21 -4.29 -9.02
CA SER A 89 13.22 -5.28 -8.63
C SER A 89 13.07 -5.71 -7.16
N PHE A 90 13.28 -7.00 -6.92
CA PHE A 90 13.04 -7.65 -5.63
C PHE A 90 14.20 -8.53 -5.23
N LEU A 91 14.51 -8.56 -3.94
CA LEU A 91 15.49 -9.51 -3.41
C LEU A 91 14.78 -10.81 -2.99
N CYS A 92 15.10 -11.91 -3.67
CA CYS A 92 14.67 -13.24 -3.27
C CYS A 92 15.40 -13.67 -1.98
N PRO A 93 14.79 -14.51 -1.11
CA PRO A 93 15.47 -15.07 0.05
C PRO A 93 16.79 -15.81 -0.24
N CYS A 94 17.00 -16.29 -1.48
CA CYS A 94 18.28 -16.88 -1.89
C CYS A 94 19.39 -15.85 -2.23
N GLY A 95 19.09 -14.55 -2.11
CA GLY A 95 20.00 -13.45 -2.44
C GLY A 95 19.99 -13.05 -3.92
N ALA A 96 19.21 -13.71 -4.77
CA ALA A 96 19.06 -13.33 -6.18
C ALA A 96 18.13 -12.13 -6.33
N VAL A 97 18.49 -11.19 -7.21
CA VAL A 97 17.59 -10.10 -7.63
C VAL A 97 16.65 -10.63 -8.70
N VAL A 98 15.34 -10.49 -8.49
CA VAL A 98 14.30 -10.93 -9.40
C VAL A 98 13.51 -9.72 -9.87
N ALA A 99 13.25 -9.64 -11.17
CA ALA A 99 12.39 -8.60 -11.72
C ALA A 99 10.93 -8.86 -11.33
N GLY A 100 10.22 -7.79 -10.99
CA GLY A 100 8.78 -7.78 -10.96
C GLY A 100 8.23 -8.01 -12.35
N LEU A 101 7.47 -9.08 -12.52
CA LEU A 101 6.58 -9.18 -13.67
C LEU A 101 5.49 -8.13 -13.45
N ASN A 102 5.69 -6.92 -13.96
CA ASN A 102 4.58 -6.01 -14.19
C ASN A 102 3.60 -6.77 -15.08
N GLY A 103 2.41 -7.06 -14.54
CA GLY A 103 1.30 -7.58 -15.31
C GLY A 103 0.94 -6.61 -16.42
N GLY A 104 1.57 -6.78 -17.58
CA GLY A 104 1.19 -6.14 -18.81
C GLY A 104 0.07 -6.96 -19.43
N ASN A 105 -1.15 -6.47 -19.29
CA ASN A 105 -2.21 -6.54 -20.30
C ASN A 105 -3.06 -5.28 -20.16
#